data_AF-A0A377K191-F1
#
_entry.id   AF-A0A377K191-F1
#
_cell.length_a   1.000
_cell.length_b   1.000
_cell.length_c   1.000
_cell.angle_alpha   90.00
_cell.angle_beta   90.00
_cell.angle_gamma   90.00
#
_symmetry.space_group_name_H-M   'P 1'
#
loop_
_entity.id
_entity.type
_entity.pdbx_description
1 polymer ?
#
loop_
_entity_poly.entity_id
_entity_poly.type
_entity_poly.pdbx_seq_one_letter_code
_entity_poly.pdbx_strand_id
1 'polypeptide(L)' 'MKDVVIVGALRTPIGCFRGALAGHSAVELGSLVVKALIERTGVSCICGG' A
#
# COMPACT_ATOMS: atom_id res chain seq x y z
N MET A 1 22.81 -4.37 -18.35
CA MET A 1 21.75 -3.43 -17.93
C MET A 1 20.55 -4.25 -17.49
N LYS A 2 19.82 -3.87 -16.44
CA LYS A 2 18.59 -4.57 -16.01
C LYS A 2 17.41 -3.62 -16.21
N ASP A 3 16.36 -4.12 -16.84
CA ASP A 3 15.13 -3.35 -17.03
C ASP A 3 14.38 -3.21 -15.71
N VAL A 4 13.96 -1.98 -15.43
CA VAL A 4 13.18 -1.64 -14.23
C VAL A 4 11.75 -1.39 -14.66
N VAL A 5 10.81 -2.11 -14.04
CA VAL A 5 9.38 -2.03 -14.36
C VAL A 5 8.55 -1.79 -13.10
N ILE A 6 7.43 -1.09 -13.25
CA ILE A 6 6.42 -0.92 -12.19
C ILE A 6 5.36 -2.00 -12.40
N VAL A 7 5.24 -2.92 -11.46
CA VAL A 7 4.31 -4.06 -11.53
C VAL A 7 2.88 -3.74 -11.08
N GLY A 8 2.68 -2.62 -10.38
CA GLY A 8 1.37 -2.17 -9.93
C GLY A 8 1.43 -0.85 -9.16
N ALA A 9 0.28 -0.17 -9.06
CA ALA A 9 0.14 1.06 -8.29
C ALA A 9 -1.23 1.11 -7.60
N LEU A 10 -1.24 1.39 -6.30
CA LEU A 10 -2.45 1.56 -5.49
C LEU A 10 -2.35 2.81 -4.62
N ARG A 11 -3.50 3.31 -4.19
CA ARG A 11 -3.60 4.43 -3.25
C ARG A 11 -4.82 4.30 -2.36
N THR A 12 -4.77 4.93 -1.19
CA THR A 12 -5.97 5.20 -0.38
C THR A 12 -6.79 6.34 -1.01
N PRO A 13 -8.10 6.43 -0.69
CA PRO A 13 -8.85 7.66 -0.89
C PRO A 13 -8.21 8.82 -0.08
N ILE A 14 -8.42 10.04 -0.53
CA ILE A 14 -7.90 11.22 0.17
C ILE A 14 -8.89 11.58 1.28
N GLY A 15 -8.41 11.57 2.52
CA GLY A 15 -9.21 11.99 3.67
C GLY A 15 -9.17 13.51 3.84
N CYS A 16 -10.32 14.12 4.12
CA CYS A 16 -10.39 15.50 4.59
C CYS A 16 -9.87 15.59 6.03
N PHE A 17 -9.41 16.79 6.44
CA PHE A 17 -9.04 17.05 7.82
C PHE A 17 -10.20 16.75 8.77
N ARG A 18 -9.96 15.92 9.79
CA ARG A 18 -10.99 15.41 10.72
C ARG A 18 -12.15 14.67 10.04
N GLY A 19 -11.92 14.12 8.84
CA GLY A 19 -12.89 13.32 8.08
C GLY A 19 -12.79 11.81 8.34
N ALA A 20 -13.24 11.01 7.38
CA ALA A 20 -13.39 9.56 7.52
C ALA A 20 -12.10 8.79 7.85
N LEU A 21 -10.92 9.32 7.48
CA LEU A 21 -9.63 8.68 7.76
C LEU A 21 -8.92 9.23 9.01
N ALA A 22 -9.54 10.16 9.76
CA ALA A 22 -8.89 10.83 10.88
C ALA A 22 -8.56 9.91 12.07
N GLY A 23 -9.28 8.79 12.19
CA GLY A 23 -9.03 7.78 13.23
C GLY A 23 -7.92 6.79 12.90
N HIS A 24 -7.36 6.81 11.68
CA HIS A 24 -6.31 5.89 11.24
C HIS A 24 -4.94 6.58 11.23
N SER A 25 -3.94 5.88 11.73
CA SER A 25 -2.55 6.32 11.63
C SER A 25 -2.03 6.20 10.19
N ALA A 26 -1.01 7.00 9.86
CA ALA A 26 -0.34 6.92 8.57
C ALA A 26 0.25 5.52 8.30
N VAL A 27 0.71 4.83 9.35
CA VAL A 27 1.29 3.49 9.25
C VAL A 27 0.22 2.46 8.88
N GLU A 28 -0.98 2.54 9.48
CA GLU A 28 -2.09 1.64 9.14
C GLU A 28 -2.58 1.85 7.69
N LEU A 29 -2.67 3.10 7.25
CA LEU A 29 -3.05 3.40 5.86
C LEU A 29 -2.00 2.90 4.87
N GLY A 30 -0.71 3.06 5.20
CA GLY A 30 0.40 2.56 4.40
C GLY A 30 0.45 1.03 4.34
N SER A 31 0.32 0.37 5.48
CA SER A 31 0.35 -1.11 5.56
C SER A 31 -0.82 -1.73 4.80
N LEU A 32 -2.00 -1.10 4.85
CA LEU A 32 -3.17 -1.54 4.08
C LEU A 32 -2.93 -1.46 2.57
N VAL A 33 -2.31 -0.38 2.08
CA VAL A 33 -2.00 -0.23 0.65
C VAL A 33 -0.96 -1.24 0.20
N VAL A 34 0.11 -1.44 0.99
CA VAL A 34 1.17 -2.41 0.65
C VAL A 34 0.63 -3.83 0.62
N LYS A 35 -0.18 -4.22 1.61
CA LYS A 35 -0.83 -5.53 1.65
C LYS A 35 -1.71 -5.76 0.42
N ALA A 36 -2.57 -4.79 0.10
CA ALA A 36 -3.45 -4.87 -1.06
C ALA A 36 -2.67 -4.88 -2.40
N LEU A 37 -1.53 -4.18 -2.47
CA LEU A 37 -0.66 -4.20 -3.65
C LEU A 37 -0.08 -5.61 -3.87
N ILE A 38 0.50 -6.21 -2.84
CA ILE A 38 1.08 -7.56 -2.87
C ILE A 38 0.03 -8.60 -3.28
N GLU A 39 -1.16 -8.56 -2.67
CA GLU A 39 -2.27 -9.46 -3.00
C GLU A 39 -2.69 -9.37 -4.48
N ARG A 40 -2.66 -8.17 -5.06
CA ARG A 40 -3.04 -7.94 -6.47
C ARG A 40 -1.93 -8.27 -7.46
N THR A 41 -0.68 -8.02 -7.10
CA THR A 41 0.46 -8.26 -7.98
C THR A 41 1.01 -9.68 -7.88
N GLY A 42 0.55 -10.47 -6.89
CA GLY A 42 1.03 -11.84 -6.66
C GLY A 42 2.52 -11.92 -6.29
N VAL A 43 3.10 -10.80 -5.84
CA VAL A 43 4.52 -10.73 -5.48
C VAL A 43 4.66 -11.28 -4.06
N SER A 44 5.52 -12.28 -3.87
CA SER A 44 5.76 -12.84 -2.54
C SER A 44 6.39 -11.79 -1.63
N CYS A 45 5.72 -11.50 -0.52
CA CYS A 45 6.27 -10.71 0.58
C CYS A 45 7.39 -11.52 1.25
N ILE A 46 8.65 -11.15 1.03
CA ILE A 46 9.81 -11.80 1.67
C ILE A 46 10.09 -11.29 3.10
N CYS A 47 9.15 -10.59 3.75
CA CYS A 47 9.26 -10.29 5.17
C CYS A 47 8.66 -11.44 6.00
N GLY A 48 9.29 -12.61 5.90
CA GLY A 48 9.10 -13.73 6.81
C GLY A 48 10.39 -13.97 7.57
N GLY A 49 10.40 -13.62 8.85
CA GLY A 49 11.21 -14.29 9.86
C GLY A 49 10.38 -15.39 10.51
#